data_AF-A0AAU8DRH6-F1
#
_entry.id   AF-A0AAU8DRH6-F1
#
_cell.length_a   1.000
_cell.length_b   1.000
_cell.length_c   1.000
_cell.angle_alpha   90.00
_cell.angle_beta   90.00
_cell.angle_gamma   90.00
#
_symmetry.space_group_name_H-M   'P 1'
#
loop_
_entity.id
_entity.type
_entity.pdbx_description
1 polymer ?
#
loop_
_entity_poly.entity_id
_entity_poly.type
_entity_poly.pdbx_seq_one_letter_code
_entity_poly.pdbx_strand_id
1 'polypeptide(L)'
;MSTPELRKTGSVEIPLVAEQDVDRSASLGILVKDATTQVSTLVRAEIELAKTEITQSVKQGLVGAVFFIIAGVIGLFSLFFFWFMIGEILDIWLPRSAAFAIVFVLMLVMVGLLALLGIKKVKKIKKPEHTIASLGETKKSLSAAVKSKS
;
A
#
# COMPACT_ATOMS: atom_id res chain seq x y z
N MET A 1 74.77 14.07 -73.71
CA MET A 1 73.57 13.21 -73.82
C MET A 1 73.38 12.58 -72.45
N SER A 2 72.57 13.22 -71.61
CA SER A 2 72.51 12.96 -70.16
C SER A 2 71.49 11.86 -69.85
N THR A 3 71.91 10.83 -69.15
CA THR A 3 71.04 9.79 -68.57
C THR A 3 70.30 10.34 -67.34
N PRO A 4 68.98 10.08 -67.17
CA PRO A 4 68.27 10.45 -65.95
C PRO A 4 68.44 9.36 -64.88
N GLU A 5 68.90 9.76 -63.69
CA GLU A 5 68.94 8.91 -62.50
C GLU A 5 67.55 8.73 -61.87
N LEU A 6 67.41 7.57 -61.24
CA LEU A 6 66.18 6.94 -60.79
C LEU A 6 65.55 7.58 -59.55
N ARG A 7 64.23 7.71 -59.63
CA ARG A 7 63.28 8.11 -58.59
C ARG A 7 63.38 7.20 -57.35
N LYS A 8 63.90 7.72 -56.23
CA LYS A 8 63.74 7.12 -54.90
C LYS A 8 62.44 7.63 -54.27
N THR A 9 61.33 6.93 -54.49
CA THR A 9 60.13 7.12 -53.67
C THR A 9 60.40 6.55 -52.28
N GLY A 10 60.42 7.40 -51.27
CA GLY A 10 60.31 6.95 -49.89
C GLY A 10 58.99 6.21 -49.71
N SER A 11 59.08 4.95 -49.32
CA SER A 11 57.96 4.16 -48.83
C SER A 11 57.47 4.81 -47.53
N VAL A 12 56.31 5.46 -47.59
CA VAL A 12 55.54 5.79 -46.39
C VAL A 12 55.06 4.47 -45.82
N GLU A 13 55.84 3.91 -44.89
CA GLU A 13 55.39 2.80 -44.05
C GLU A 13 54.31 3.36 -43.12
N ILE A 14 53.06 3.27 -43.57
CA ILE A 14 51.92 3.45 -42.68
C ILE A 14 52.09 2.38 -41.60
N PRO A 15 52.22 2.73 -40.31
CA PRO A 15 52.17 1.74 -39.28
C PRO A 15 50.77 1.14 -39.36
N LEU A 16 50.66 -0.09 -39.86
CA LEU A 16 49.53 -0.94 -39.57
C LEU A 16 49.54 -1.08 -38.06
N VAL A 17 48.81 -0.20 -37.38
CA VAL A 17 48.35 -0.45 -36.03
C VAL A 17 47.72 -1.82 -36.12
N ALA A 18 48.40 -2.82 -35.56
CA ALA A 18 47.87 -4.17 -35.46
C ALA A 18 46.43 -4.00 -34.97
N GLU A 19 45.47 -4.49 -35.77
CA GLU A 19 44.07 -4.53 -35.36
C GLU A 19 44.09 -5.20 -34.00
N GLN A 20 43.93 -4.41 -32.94
CA GLN A 20 43.87 -4.92 -31.60
C GLN A 20 42.63 -5.80 -31.65
N ASP A 21 42.82 -7.12 -31.60
CA ASP A 21 41.76 -8.10 -31.48
C ASP A 21 41.03 -7.73 -30.18
N VAL A 22 40.08 -6.82 -30.29
CA VAL A 22 39.17 -6.47 -29.21
C VAL A 22 38.47 -7.78 -28.98
N ASP A 23 38.83 -8.48 -27.91
CA ASP A 23 38.20 -9.71 -27.49
C ASP A 23 36.70 -9.44 -27.38
N ARG A 24 35.98 -9.74 -28.47
CA ARG A 24 34.57 -9.38 -28.65
C ARG A 24 33.72 -10.08 -27.59
N SER A 25 34.22 -11.20 -27.08
CA SER A 25 33.67 -11.94 -25.96
C SER A 25 33.77 -11.14 -24.65
N ALA A 26 34.91 -10.49 -24.39
CA ALA A 26 35.10 -9.61 -23.24
C ALA A 26 34.24 -8.34 -23.32
N SER A 27 34.08 -7.74 -24.51
CA SER A 27 33.23 -6.56 -24.68
C SER A 27 31.73 -6.87 -24.55
N LEU A 28 31.26 -8.00 -25.08
CA LEU A 28 29.88 -8.48 -24.87
C LEU A 28 29.60 -8.80 -23.39
N GLY A 29 30.56 -9.40 -22.69
CA GLY A 29 30.46 -9.64 -21.24
C GLY A 29 30.33 -8.35 -20.43
N ILE A 30 31.05 -7.29 -20.84
CA ILE A 30 30.94 -5.95 -20.24
C ILE A 30 29.57 -5.32 -20.53
N LEU A 31 29.06 -5.38 -21.76
CA LEU A 31 27.72 -4.85 -22.09
C LEU A 31 26.60 -5.55 -21.32
N VAL A 32 26.63 -6.88 -21.22
CA VAL A 32 25.63 -7.65 -20.48
C VAL A 32 25.69 -7.33 -18.99
N LYS A 33 26.90 -7.21 -18.43
CA LYS A 33 27.10 -6.79 -17.04
C LYS A 33 26.55 -5.37 -16.79
N ASP A 34 26.81 -4.43 -17.68
CA ASP A 34 26.36 -3.05 -17.54
C ASP A 34 24.84 -2.94 -17.69
N ALA A 35 24.24 -3.62 -18.68
CA ALA A 35 22.80 -3.69 -18.85
C ALA A 35 22.10 -4.30 -17.63
N THR A 36 22.64 -5.41 -17.10
CA THR A 36 22.11 -6.07 -15.88
C THR A 36 22.21 -5.15 -14.66
N THR A 37 23.30 -4.37 -14.57
CA THR A 37 23.51 -3.40 -13.50
C THR A 37 22.50 -2.25 -13.58
N GLN A 38 22.20 -1.75 -14.78
CA GLN A 38 21.20 -0.70 -14.99
C GLN A 38 19.78 -1.18 -14.68
N VAL A 39 19.40 -2.37 -15.14
CA VAL A 39 18.11 -2.98 -14.81
C VAL A 39 17.97 -3.17 -13.30
N SER A 40 19.02 -3.65 -12.64
CA SER A 40 19.04 -3.79 -11.17
C SER A 40 18.89 -2.45 -10.45
N THR A 41 19.43 -1.38 -11.03
CA THR A 41 19.33 -0.02 -10.49
C THR A 41 17.93 0.56 -10.66
N LEU A 42 17.30 0.37 -11.82
CA LEU A 42 15.92 0.76 -12.09
C LEU A 42 14.92 0.06 -11.16
N VAL A 43 15.06 -1.27 -11.01
CA VAL A 43 14.18 -2.04 -10.13
C VAL A 43 14.31 -1.57 -8.68
N ARG A 44 15.53 -1.28 -8.22
CA ARG A 44 15.75 -0.71 -6.88
C ARG A 44 15.12 0.67 -6.75
N ALA A 45 15.25 1.53 -7.75
CA ALA A 45 14.64 2.86 -7.76
C ALA A 45 13.11 2.80 -7.70
N GLU A 46 12.49 1.89 -8.45
CA GLU A 46 11.04 1.67 -8.43
C GLU A 46 10.56 1.17 -7.06
N ILE A 47 11.32 0.25 -6.45
CA ILE A 47 11.04 -0.23 -5.09
C ILE A 47 11.19 0.89 -4.06
N GLU A 48 12.24 1.70 -4.16
CA GLU A 48 12.45 2.85 -3.26
C GLU A 48 11.33 3.88 -3.43
N LEU A 49 10.89 4.15 -4.65
CA LEU A 49 9.76 5.03 -4.94
C LEU A 49 8.46 4.47 -4.34
N ALA A 50 8.11 3.22 -4.64
CA ALA A 50 6.93 2.56 -4.07
C ALA A 50 6.98 2.55 -2.54
N LYS A 51 8.17 2.31 -1.95
CA LYS A 51 8.35 2.36 -0.50
C LYS A 51 8.10 3.76 0.06
N THR A 52 8.57 4.82 -0.60
CA THR A 52 8.32 6.19 -0.14
C THR A 52 6.84 6.57 -0.27
N GLU A 53 6.19 6.21 -1.37
CA GLU A 53 4.76 6.48 -1.59
C GLU A 53 3.86 5.73 -0.59
N ILE A 54 4.13 4.44 -0.37
CA ILE A 54 3.41 3.64 0.63
C ILE A 54 3.66 4.20 2.03
N THR A 55 4.91 4.52 2.37
CA THR A 55 5.26 5.08 3.69
C THR A 55 4.57 6.43 3.92
N GLN A 56 4.52 7.29 2.90
CA GLN A 56 3.82 8.56 2.95
C GLN A 56 2.31 8.37 3.13
N SER A 57 1.71 7.44 2.39
CA SER A 57 0.29 7.10 2.50
C SER A 57 -0.05 6.56 3.90
N VAL A 58 0.78 5.66 4.44
CA VAL A 58 0.62 5.12 5.81
C VAL A 58 0.77 6.24 6.84
N LYS A 59 1.75 7.13 6.69
CA LYS A 59 1.96 8.25 7.60
C LYS A 59 0.77 9.20 7.62
N GLN A 60 0.24 9.56 6.44
CA GLN A 60 -0.95 10.39 6.34
C GLN A 60 -2.18 9.70 6.95
N GLY A 61 -2.38 8.41 6.68
CA GLY A 61 -3.43 7.61 7.29
C GLY A 61 -3.32 7.54 8.81
N LEU A 62 -2.11 7.38 9.35
CA LEU A 62 -1.84 7.36 10.79
C LEU A 62 -2.18 8.70 11.45
N VAL A 63 -1.72 9.80 10.85
CA VAL A 63 -2.05 11.15 11.35
C VAL A 63 -3.57 11.38 11.34
N GLY A 64 -4.25 10.99 10.26
CA GLY A 64 -5.71 11.03 10.19
C GLY A 64 -6.38 10.20 11.28
N ALA A 65 -5.90 8.98 11.53
CA ALA A 65 -6.42 8.09 12.56
C ALA A 65 -6.28 8.70 13.97
N VAL A 66 -5.17 9.38 14.27
CA VAL A 66 -4.99 10.09 15.55
C VAL A 66 -6.08 11.14 15.76
N PHE A 67 -6.36 11.98 14.75
CA PHE A 67 -7.44 12.95 14.86
C PHE A 67 -8.81 12.30 15.04
N PHE A 68 -9.09 11.20 14.34
CA PHE A 68 -10.34 10.46 14.52
C PHE A 68 -10.46 9.82 15.91
N ILE A 69 -9.38 9.32 16.49
CA ILE A 69 -9.37 8.80 17.86
C ILE A 69 -9.66 9.93 18.84
N ILE A 70 -8.97 11.07 18.73
CA ILE A 70 -9.18 12.23 19.59
C ILE A 70 -10.63 12.73 19.48
N ALA A 71 -11.13 12.92 18.25
CA ALA A 71 -12.50 13.33 17.99
C ALA A 71 -13.51 12.31 18.53
N GLY A 72 -13.24 11.01 18.39
CA GLY A 72 -14.06 9.93 18.92
C GLY A 72 -14.13 9.96 20.45
N VAL A 73 -13.00 10.15 21.13
CA VAL A 73 -12.94 10.26 22.60
C VAL A 73 -13.67 11.52 23.08
N ILE A 74 -13.41 12.68 22.47
CA ILE A 74 -14.09 13.93 22.82
C ILE A 74 -15.59 13.81 22.57
N GLY A 75 -16.00 13.28 21.42
CA GLY A 75 -17.40 13.06 21.08
C GLY A 75 -18.09 12.11 22.06
N LEU A 76 -17.47 10.98 22.37
CA LEU A 76 -17.99 10.01 23.34
C LEU A 76 -18.14 10.62 24.73
N PHE A 77 -17.14 11.36 25.21
CA PHE A 77 -17.20 12.02 26.51
C PHE A 77 -18.23 13.16 26.54
N SER A 78 -18.37 13.90 25.43
CA SER A 78 -19.37 14.96 25.28
C SER A 78 -20.80 14.43 25.35
N LEU A 79 -21.06 13.20 24.88
CA LEU A 79 -22.39 12.58 25.00
C LEU A 79 -22.82 12.44 26.46
N PHE A 80 -21.90 12.14 27.38
CA PHE A 80 -22.23 12.09 28.82
C PHE A 80 -22.72 13.46 29.31
N PHE A 81 -21.98 14.53 28.99
CA PHE A 81 -22.38 15.90 29.36
C PHE A 81 -23.66 16.37 28.66
N PHE A 82 -23.91 15.92 27.43
CA PHE A 82 -25.15 16.21 26.71
C PHE A 82 -26.37 15.65 27.45
N TRP A 83 -26.33 14.37 27.86
CA TRP A 83 -27.43 13.78 28.63
C TRP A 83 -27.58 14.39 30.02
N PHE A 84 -26.45 14.70 30.68
CA PHE A 84 -26.44 15.41 31.96
C PHE A 84 -27.10 16.80 31.83
N MET A 85 -26.74 17.56 30.80
CA MET A 85 -27.32 18.87 30.50
C MET A 85 -28.84 18.79 30.28
N ILE A 86 -29.33 17.77 29.55
CA ILE A 86 -30.79 17.57 29.40
C ILE A 86 -31.45 17.33 30.77
N GLY A 87 -30.81 16.54 31.63
CA GLY A 87 -31.28 16.29 32.99
C GLY A 87 -31.40 17.58 33.81
N GLU A 88 -30.36 18.41 33.80
CA GLU A 88 -30.36 19.70 34.51
C GLU A 88 -31.38 20.69 33.93
N ILE A 89 -31.59 20.72 32.61
CA ILE A 89 -32.63 21.55 31.98
C ILE A 89 -34.04 21.10 32.43
N LEU A 90 -34.27 19.79 32.53
CA LEU A 90 -35.54 19.24 33.02
C LEU A 90 -35.75 19.50 34.52
N ASP A 91 -34.68 19.51 35.31
CA ASP A 91 -34.70 19.80 36.76
C ASP A 91 -35.22 21.22 37.08
N ILE A 92 -35.20 22.14 36.10
CA ILE A 92 -35.80 23.48 36.25
C ILE A 92 -37.32 23.40 36.49
N TRP A 93 -37.99 22.41 35.91
CA TRP A 93 -39.46 22.29 35.89
C TRP A 93 -39.98 21.07 36.65
N LEU A 94 -39.14 20.06 36.89
CA LEU A 94 -39.50 18.80 37.54
C LEU A 94 -38.60 18.53 38.74
N PRO A 95 -39.04 17.70 39.71
CA PRO A 95 -38.14 17.17 40.71
C PRO A 95 -36.97 16.43 40.05
N ARG A 96 -35.75 16.64 40.55
CA ARG A 96 -34.51 16.02 40.06
C ARG A 96 -34.62 14.53 39.74
N SER A 97 -35.25 13.75 40.62
CA SER A 97 -35.46 12.32 40.41
C SER A 97 -36.29 12.01 39.17
N ALA A 98 -37.36 12.77 38.92
CA ALA A 98 -38.22 12.63 37.75
C ALA A 98 -37.49 13.07 36.46
N ALA A 99 -36.74 14.17 36.52
CA ALA A 99 -35.94 14.66 35.39
C ALA A 99 -34.94 13.60 34.89
N PHE A 100 -34.12 13.06 35.79
CA PHE A 100 -33.14 12.02 35.43
C PHE A 100 -33.78 10.67 35.09
N ALA A 101 -34.96 10.34 35.63
CA ALA A 101 -35.72 9.16 35.20
C ALA A 101 -36.18 9.27 33.74
N ILE A 102 -36.64 10.46 33.31
CA ILE A 102 -37.00 10.72 31.92
C ILE A 102 -35.78 10.58 31.01
N VAL A 103 -34.64 11.18 31.37
CA VAL A 103 -33.38 11.06 30.63
C VAL A 103 -32.98 9.59 30.48
N PHE A 104 -33.06 8.81 31.56
CA PHE A 104 -32.75 7.38 31.53
C PHE A 104 -33.62 6.61 30.53
N VAL A 105 -34.94 6.86 30.51
CA VAL A 105 -35.85 6.23 29.55
C VAL A 105 -35.51 6.65 28.11
N LEU A 106 -35.20 7.94 27.87
CA LEU A 106 -34.76 8.42 26.56
C LEU A 106 -33.48 7.72 26.08
N MET A 107 -32.52 7.48 26.99
CA MET A 107 -31.30 6.73 26.67
C MET A 107 -31.62 5.28 26.29
N LEU A 108 -32.52 4.59 27.00
CA LEU A 108 -32.93 3.23 26.65
C LEU A 108 -33.60 3.16 25.27
N VAL A 109 -34.46 4.13 24.95
CA VAL A 109 -35.08 4.26 23.62
C VAL A 109 -34.02 4.45 22.54
N MET A 110 -33.06 5.37 22.76
CA MET A 110 -31.95 5.60 21.84
C MET A 110 -31.09 4.36 21.62
N VAL A 111 -30.73 3.63 22.69
CA VAL A 111 -30.00 2.37 22.61
C VAL A 111 -30.79 1.34 21.81
N GLY A 112 -32.10 1.20 22.07
CA GLY A 112 -32.98 0.32 21.31
C GLY A 112 -32.98 0.65 19.82
N LEU A 113 -33.14 1.92 19.44
CA LEU A 113 -33.10 2.37 18.04
C LEU A 113 -31.76 2.06 17.37
N LEU A 114 -30.65 2.43 18.03
CA LEU A 114 -29.31 2.20 17.49
C LEU A 114 -29.00 0.71 17.33
N ALA A 115 -29.36 -0.12 18.31
CA ALA A 115 -29.21 -1.57 18.24
C ALA A 115 -30.01 -2.17 17.08
N LEU A 116 -31.28 -1.77 16.92
CA LEU A 116 -32.12 -2.22 15.80
C LEU A 116 -31.52 -1.81 14.45
N LEU A 117 -31.07 -0.56 14.31
CA LEU A 117 -30.40 -0.09 13.09
C LEU A 117 -29.11 -0.87 12.84
N GLY A 118 -28.29 -1.11 13.87
CA GLY A 118 -27.06 -1.89 13.79
C GLY A 118 -27.34 -3.31 13.29
N ILE A 119 -28.30 -4.00 13.90
CA ILE A 119 -28.73 -5.35 13.48
C ILE A 119 -29.21 -5.34 12.01
N LYS A 120 -30.01 -4.34 11.61
CA LYS A 120 -30.47 -4.23 10.21
C LYS A 120 -29.32 -3.99 9.23
N LYS A 121 -28.29 -3.22 9.60
CA LYS A 121 -27.11 -3.03 8.75
C LYS A 121 -26.28 -4.31 8.66
N VAL A 122 -25.99 -4.96 9.78
CA VAL A 122 -25.21 -6.21 9.81
C VAL A 122 -25.89 -7.31 9.00
N LYS A 123 -27.22 -7.45 9.12
CA LYS A 123 -28.00 -8.42 8.31
C LYS A 123 -27.97 -8.15 6.81
N LYS A 124 -27.69 -6.92 6.37
CA LYS A 124 -27.55 -6.56 4.95
C LYS A 124 -26.17 -6.87 4.38
N ILE A 125 -25.17 -7.13 5.22
CA ILE A 125 -23.84 -7.51 4.76
C ILE A 125 -23.94 -8.94 4.20
N LYS A 126 -23.99 -9.06 2.86
CA LYS A 126 -23.93 -10.36 2.18
C LYS A 126 -22.59 -11.01 2.49
N LYS A 127 -22.58 -12.31 2.80
CA LYS A 127 -21.34 -13.06 2.94
C LYS A 127 -20.54 -12.94 1.64
N PRO A 128 -19.20 -12.80 1.67
CA PRO A 128 -18.40 -12.71 0.46
C PRO A 128 -18.39 -14.07 -0.26
N GLU A 129 -19.38 -14.29 -1.13
CA GLU A 129 -19.65 -15.57 -1.81
C GLU A 129 -18.45 -16.01 -2.67
N HIS A 130 -17.82 -15.06 -3.38
CA HIS A 130 -16.66 -15.33 -4.21
C HIS A 130 -15.46 -15.81 -3.39
N THR A 131 -15.17 -15.16 -2.25
CA THR A 131 -14.07 -15.56 -1.37
C THR A 131 -14.32 -16.95 -0.78
N ILE A 132 -15.56 -17.27 -0.41
CA ILE A 132 -15.91 -18.59 0.13
C ILE A 132 -15.78 -19.66 -0.97
N ALA A 133 -16.22 -19.36 -2.19
CA ALA A 133 -16.10 -20.27 -3.33
C ALA A 133 -14.63 -20.57 -3.69
N SER A 134 -13.78 -19.54 -3.81
CA SER A 134 -12.36 -19.70 -4.13
C SER A 134 -11.58 -20.45 -3.04
N LEU A 135 -11.92 -20.23 -1.76
CA LEU A 135 -11.35 -20.99 -0.64
C LEU A 135 -11.78 -22.46 -0.65
N GLY A 136 -13.04 -22.73 -1.03
CA GLY A 136 -13.55 -24.09 -1.20
C GLY A 136 -12.83 -24.85 -2.32
N GLU A 137 -12.61 -24.18 -3.45
CA GLU A 137 -11.90 -24.75 -4.60
C GLU A 137 -10.42 -25.01 -4.29
N THR A 138 -9.75 -24.06 -3.62
CA THR A 138 -8.36 -24.22 -3.14
C THR A 138 -8.23 -25.38 -2.15
N LYS A 139 -9.19 -25.54 -1.22
CA LYS A 139 -9.21 -26.70 -0.32
C LYS A 139 -9.35 -28.01 -1.09
N LYS A 140 -10.21 -28.03 -2.10
CA LYS A 140 -10.49 -29.21 -2.91
C LYS A 140 -9.25 -29.63 -3.72
N SER A 141 -8.59 -28.68 -4.38
CA SER A 141 -7.37 -28.95 -5.16
C SER A 141 -6.20 -29.39 -4.27
N LEU A 142 -6.03 -28.77 -3.10
CA LEU A 142 -5.00 -29.17 -2.14
C LEU A 142 -5.24 -30.58 -1.58
N SER A 143 -6.49 -30.92 -1.24
CA SER A 143 -6.85 -32.26 -0.75
C SER A 143 -6.65 -33.35 -1.81
N ALA A 144 -6.90 -33.04 -3.07
CA ALA A 144 -6.66 -33.94 -4.19
C ALA A 144 -5.16 -34.20 -4.40
N ALA A 145 -4.33 -33.15 -4.29
CA ALA A 145 -2.87 -33.27 -4.38
C ALA A 145 -2.27 -34.12 -3.24
N VAL A 146 -2.80 -33.98 -2.01
CA VAL A 146 -2.37 -34.80 -0.86
C VAL A 146 -2.78 -36.27 -1.01
N LYS A 147 -4.02 -36.53 -1.46
CA LYS A 147 -4.51 -37.91 -1.66
C LYS A 147 -3.84 -38.63 -2.83
N SER A 148 -3.35 -37.92 -3.84
CA SER A 148 -2.60 -38.48 -4.97
C SER A 148 -1.18 -38.96 -4.62
N LYS A 149 -0.64 -38.56 -3.46
CA LYS A 149 0.76 -38.84 -3.05
C LYS A 149 0.87 -39.88 -1.93
N SER A 150 -0.26 -40.42 -1.47
CA SER A 150 -0.39 -41.53 -0.51
C SER A 150 -0.92 -42.77 -1.22
#